data_AF-A0A7C9TW12-F1
#
_entry.id   AF-A0A7C9TW12-F1
#
_cell.length_a   1.000
_cell.length_b   1.000
_cell.length_c   1.000
_cell.angle_alpha   90.00
_cell.angle_beta   90.00
_cell.angle_gamma   90.00
#
_symmetry.space_group_name_H-M   'P 1'
#
loop_
_entity.id
_entity.type
_entity.pdbx_description
1 polymer ?
#
loop_
_entity_poly.entity_id
_entity_poly.type
_entity_poly.pdbx_seq_one_letter_code
_entity_poly.pdbx_strand_id
1 'polypeptide(L)'
;MIKLQTTPVPKDTRAIADTEKLEQLYNLREREEVLQFIARYPFLVPLLLEAPDKIRHYFPDTPLILAVDIDPETVAGSEDGELVLLIPSSIDPDESVDLLLQMDADWWGNVEARAKDKMFINLGY
;
A
#
# COMPACT_ATOMS: atom_id res chain seq x y z
N MET A 1 -29.67 -18.05 6.63
CA MET A 1 -28.74 -18.43 5.55
C MET A 1 -28.08 -17.17 5.04
N ILE A 2 -26.81 -16.95 5.40
CA ILE A 2 -26.04 -15.78 4.96
C ILE A 2 -25.38 -16.16 3.64
N LYS A 3 -25.70 -15.42 2.55
CA LYS A 3 -25.00 -15.57 1.27
C LYS A 3 -23.65 -14.86 1.42
N LEU A 4 -22.57 -15.63 1.48
CA LEU A 4 -21.22 -15.11 1.23
C LEU A 4 -21.18 -14.64 -0.22
N GLN A 5 -21.13 -13.33 -0.43
CA GLN A 5 -20.86 -12.76 -1.75
C GLN A 5 -19.37 -12.92 -2.01
N THR A 6 -19.01 -13.90 -2.83
CA THR A 6 -17.66 -14.00 -3.37
C THR A 6 -17.50 -12.96 -4.48
N THR A 7 -16.67 -11.95 -4.23
CA THR A 7 -16.23 -10.98 -5.23
C THR A 7 -15.52 -11.73 -6.36
N PRO A 8 -15.75 -11.40 -7.64
CA PRO A 8 -15.16 -12.15 -8.74
C PRO A 8 -13.64 -11.93 -8.79
N VAL A 9 -12.90 -13.03 -8.86
CA VAL A 9 -11.48 -13.05 -9.23
C VAL A 9 -11.31 -12.32 -10.57
N PRO A 10 -10.29 -11.45 -10.74
CA PRO A 10 -10.09 -10.68 -11.98
C PRO A 10 -10.04 -11.62 -13.20
N LYS A 11 -10.86 -11.35 -14.23
CA LYS A 11 -10.88 -12.10 -15.48
C LYS A 11 -9.92 -11.54 -16.55
N ASP A 12 -9.27 -10.42 -16.26
CA ASP A 12 -8.32 -9.74 -17.15
C ASP A 12 -6.89 -10.22 -16.87
N THR A 13 -6.21 -10.74 -17.89
CA THR A 13 -4.82 -11.22 -17.81
C THR A 13 -3.85 -10.17 -17.29
N ARG A 14 -4.09 -8.88 -17.57
CA ARG A 14 -3.25 -7.79 -17.05
C ARG A 14 -3.42 -7.60 -15.54
N ALA A 15 -4.65 -7.63 -15.05
CA ALA A 15 -4.94 -7.51 -13.63
C ALA A 15 -4.36 -8.69 -12.83
N ILE A 16 -4.32 -9.89 -13.43
CA ILE A 16 -3.67 -11.07 -12.83
C ILE A 16 -2.15 -10.85 -12.76
N ALA A 17 -1.52 -10.43 -13.87
CA ALA A 17 -0.07 -10.19 -13.90
C ALA A 17 0.36 -9.07 -12.93
N ASP A 18 -0.41 -7.98 -12.84
CA ASP A 18 -0.17 -6.91 -11.89
C ASP A 18 -0.32 -7.41 -10.45
N THR A 19 -1.31 -8.28 -10.17
CA THR A 19 -1.49 -8.91 -8.86
C THR A 19 -0.30 -9.79 -8.48
N GLU A 20 0.10 -10.72 -9.35
CA GLU A 20 1.23 -11.62 -9.11
C GLU A 20 2.53 -10.84 -8.88
N LYS A 21 2.72 -9.74 -9.62
CA LYS A 21 3.88 -8.86 -9.45
C LYS A 21 3.84 -8.13 -8.10
N LEU A 22 2.68 -7.63 -7.67
CA LEU A 22 2.53 -6.98 -6.37
C LEU A 22 2.79 -7.97 -5.22
N GLU A 23 2.36 -9.22 -5.35
CA GLU A 23 2.64 -10.27 -4.35
C GLU A 23 4.12 -10.67 -4.27
N GLN A 24 4.91 -10.42 -5.32
CA GLN A 24 6.37 -10.59 -5.29
C GLN A 24 7.10 -9.41 -4.62
N LEU A 25 6.46 -8.23 -4.60
CA LEU A 25 7.04 -7.00 -4.08
C LEU A 25 6.65 -6.72 -2.63
N TYR A 26 5.47 -7.21 -2.21
CA TYR A 26 4.84 -6.87 -0.94
C TYR A 26 4.29 -8.09 -0.20
N ASN A 27 4.32 -8.01 1.12
CA ASN A 27 3.50 -8.83 1.99
C ASN A 27 2.11 -8.17 2.14
N LEU A 28 1.06 -8.83 1.68
CA LEU A 28 -0.31 -8.28 1.74
C LEU A 28 -0.99 -8.69 3.07
N ARG A 29 -1.18 -7.75 3.99
CA ARG A 29 -1.95 -7.94 5.23
C ARG A 29 -3.43 -7.92 4.87
N GLU A 30 -4.17 -8.95 5.27
CA GLU A 30 -5.56 -9.17 4.81
C GLU A 30 -5.66 -9.11 3.28
N ARG A 31 -4.95 -10.02 2.62
CA ARG A 31 -4.76 -10.09 1.16
C ARG A 31 -6.00 -9.74 0.35
N GLU A 32 -7.16 -10.30 0.70
CA GLU A 32 -8.40 -10.06 -0.06
C GLU A 32 -8.83 -8.60 -0.01
N GLU A 33 -8.70 -7.93 1.13
CA GLU A 33 -9.05 -6.52 1.31
C GLU A 33 -8.12 -5.62 0.50
N VAL A 34 -6.81 -5.88 0.57
CA VAL A 34 -5.81 -5.13 -0.20
C VAL A 34 -6.05 -5.28 -1.71
N LEU A 35 -6.31 -6.49 -2.20
CA LEU A 35 -6.57 -6.69 -3.63
C LEU A 35 -7.89 -6.07 -4.07
N GLN A 36 -8.94 -6.12 -3.24
CA GLN A 36 -10.20 -5.43 -3.53
C GLN A 36 -10.01 -3.91 -3.57
N PHE A 37 -9.22 -3.35 -2.65
CA PHE A 37 -8.89 -1.92 -2.63
C PHE A 37 -8.12 -1.51 -3.89
N ILE A 38 -7.09 -2.26 -4.28
CA ILE A 38 -6.31 -1.98 -5.49
C ILE A 38 -7.17 -2.12 -6.76
N ALA A 39 -8.05 -3.11 -6.81
CA ALA A 39 -9.00 -3.27 -7.92
C ALA A 39 -10.00 -2.11 -7.99
N ARG A 40 -10.38 -1.52 -6.84
CA ARG A 40 -11.21 -0.33 -6.76
C ARG A 40 -10.47 0.95 -7.18
N TYR A 41 -9.17 1.01 -6.89
CA TYR A 41 -8.28 2.16 -7.15
C TYR A 41 -7.09 1.79 -8.05
N PRO A 42 -7.33 1.40 -9.32
CA PRO A 42 -6.28 0.89 -10.20
C PRO A 42 -5.21 1.92 -10.56
N PHE A 43 -5.46 3.22 -10.32
CA PHE A 43 -4.45 4.27 -10.49
C PHE A 43 -3.28 4.15 -9.49
N LEU A 44 -3.43 3.37 -8.42
CA LEU A 44 -2.37 3.08 -7.46
C LEU A 44 -1.35 2.08 -8.01
N VAL A 45 -1.73 1.20 -8.94
CA VAL A 45 -0.85 0.11 -9.43
C VAL A 45 0.50 0.64 -9.94
N PRO A 46 0.57 1.68 -10.81
CA PRO A 46 1.86 2.20 -11.25
C PRO A 46 2.73 2.74 -10.11
N LEU A 47 2.11 3.34 -9.08
CA LEU A 47 2.83 3.86 -7.93
C LEU A 47 3.35 2.73 -7.03
N LEU A 48 2.54 1.69 -6.82
CA LEU A 48 2.92 0.48 -6.10
C LEU A 48 4.01 -0.32 -6.81
N LEU A 49 4.09 -0.28 -8.14
CA LEU A 49 5.19 -0.91 -8.87
C LEU A 49 6.49 -0.10 -8.82
N GLU A 50 6.41 1.22 -8.60
CA GLU A 50 7.54 2.15 -8.51
C GLU A 50 8.14 2.18 -7.11
N ALA A 51 7.29 2.14 -6.08
CA ALA A 51 7.67 2.36 -4.69
C ALA A 51 8.80 1.45 -4.15
N PRO A 52 8.87 0.13 -4.44
CA PRO A 52 9.88 -0.73 -3.83
C PRO A 52 11.30 -0.31 -4.17
N ASP A 53 11.55 0.12 -5.41
CA ASP A 53 12.89 0.55 -5.84
C ASP A 53 13.30 1.86 -5.15
N LYS A 54 12.33 2.73 -4.83
CA LYS A 54 12.57 4.01 -4.15
C LYS A 54 12.76 3.80 -2.65
N ILE A 55 11.91 3.00 -2.03
CA ILE A 55 11.97 2.71 -0.59
C ILE A 55 13.26 1.94 -0.25
N ARG A 56 13.67 0.97 -1.07
CA ARG A 56 14.89 0.18 -0.85
C ARG A 56 16.19 0.98 -0.92
N HIS A 57 16.15 2.22 -1.43
CA HIS A 57 17.29 3.12 -1.32
C HIS A 57 17.59 3.52 0.13
N TYR A 58 16.53 3.63 0.95
CA TYR A 58 16.59 4.03 2.36
C TYR A 58 16.46 2.82 3.30
N PHE A 59 15.62 1.85 2.95
CA PHE A 59 15.31 0.66 3.74
C PHE A 59 15.61 -0.62 2.92
N PRO A 60 16.88 -0.99 2.73
CA PRO A 60 17.29 -1.97 1.73
C PRO A 60 16.78 -3.40 1.98
N ASP A 61 16.74 -3.83 3.24
CA ASP A 61 16.48 -5.23 3.62
C ASP A 61 15.11 -5.43 4.30
N THR A 62 14.29 -4.38 4.35
CA THR A 62 13.00 -4.43 5.02
C THR A 62 11.91 -5.03 4.12
N PRO A 63 11.10 -5.98 4.61
CA PRO A 63 9.92 -6.44 3.89
C PRO A 63 8.86 -5.32 3.84
N LEU A 64 8.34 -5.00 2.66
CA LEU A 64 7.28 -4.01 2.52
C LEU A 64 5.91 -4.66 2.72
N ILE A 65 5.05 -4.03 3.52
CA ILE A 65 3.72 -4.57 3.84
C ILE A 65 2.66 -3.62 3.29
N LEU A 66 1.65 -4.16 2.62
CA LEU A 66 0.45 -3.42 2.26
C LEU A 66 -0.69 -3.82 3.19
N ALA A 67 -1.43 -2.84 3.72
CA ALA A 67 -2.61 -3.04 4.55
C ALA A 67 -3.68 -2.01 4.18
N VAL A 68 -4.95 -2.35 4.35
CA VAL A 68 -6.04 -1.37 4.31
C VAL A 68 -6.30 -0.92 5.74
N ASP A 69 -6.23 0.39 5.97
CA ASP A 69 -6.67 1.01 7.22
C ASP A 69 -8.06 1.62 7.03
N ILE A 70 -8.93 1.39 8.00
CA ILE A 70 -10.32 1.89 7.98
C ILE A 70 -10.49 2.72 9.23
N ASP A 71 -10.54 4.04 9.07
CA ASP A 71 -10.79 4.94 10.19
C ASP A 71 -12.21 4.69 10.75
N PRO A 72 -12.31 4.15 11.99
CA PRO A 72 -13.58 3.79 12.61
C PRO A 72 -14.44 5.01 12.95
N GLU A 73 -13.89 6.22 12.96
CA GLU A 73 -14.64 7.47 13.21
C GLU A 73 -15.29 8.05 11.95
N THR A 74 -15.05 7.45 10.78
CA THR A 74 -15.64 7.90 9.51
C THR A 74 -17.15 7.59 9.49
N VAL A 75 -17.97 8.62 9.71
CA VAL A 75 -19.43 8.53 9.76
C VAL A 75 -20.00 8.04 8.42
N ALA A 76 -20.32 6.74 8.32
CA ALA A 76 -21.28 6.07 7.42
C ALA A 76 -21.40 6.53 5.94
N GLY A 77 -20.39 7.17 5.36
CA GLY A 77 -20.48 7.74 4.00
C GLY A 77 -19.17 8.01 3.27
N SER A 78 -18.01 7.79 3.90
CA SER A 78 -16.69 7.77 3.24
C SER A 78 -15.98 6.46 3.60
N GLU A 79 -16.61 5.34 3.20
CA GLU A 79 -16.33 3.98 3.67
C GLU A 79 -15.09 3.32 3.05
N ASP A 80 -14.32 4.05 2.26
CA ASP A 80 -13.38 3.41 1.32
C ASP A 80 -12.06 2.98 1.97
N GLY A 81 -11.73 3.47 3.17
CA GLY A 81 -10.42 3.27 3.81
C GLY A 81 -9.25 3.88 3.04
N GLU A 82 -8.05 3.55 3.48
CA GLU A 82 -6.77 4.00 2.92
C GLU A 82 -5.80 2.83 2.80
N LEU A 83 -5.02 2.78 1.72
CA LEU A 83 -3.95 1.77 1.58
C LEU A 83 -2.67 2.27 2.26
N VAL A 84 -2.24 1.59 3.30
CA VAL A 84 -1.00 1.92 4.00
C VAL A 84 0.10 0.98 3.53
N LEU A 85 1.20 1.56 3.03
CA LEU A 85 2.46 0.86 2.83
C LEU A 85 3.30 1.02 4.09
N LEU A 86 3.38 -0.06 4.85
CA LEU A 86 4.16 -0.13 6.08
C LEU A 86 5.59 -0.58 5.78
N ILE A 87 6.54 0.14 6.35
CA ILE A 87 7.98 -0.16 6.35
C ILE A 87 8.36 -0.60 7.77
N PRO A 88 8.41 -1.92 8.07
CA PRO A 88 8.94 -2.44 9.32
C PRO A 88 10.36 -1.94 9.55
N SER A 89 10.57 -1.21 10.63
CA SER A 89 11.90 -0.73 10.98
C SER A 89 12.45 -1.47 12.19
N SER A 90 13.69 -1.95 12.09
CA SER A 90 14.44 -2.56 13.19
C SER A 90 15.66 -1.72 13.61
N ILE A 91 15.86 -0.57 12.95
CA ILE A 91 16.86 0.43 13.35
C ILE A 91 16.27 1.36 14.42
N ASP A 92 17.09 2.29 14.90
CA ASP A 92 16.64 3.27 15.90
C ASP A 92 15.42 4.08 15.41
N PRO A 93 14.42 4.36 16.26
CA PRO A 93 13.22 5.11 15.86
C PRO A 93 13.53 6.50 15.29
N ASP A 94 14.48 7.23 15.87
CA ASP A 94 14.83 8.57 15.39
C ASP A 94 15.49 8.49 14.01
N GLU A 95 16.40 7.52 13.83
CA GLU A 95 17.03 7.24 12.54
C GLU A 95 16.00 6.82 11.47
N SER A 96 15.02 6.01 11.85
CA SER A 96 13.94 5.56 10.95
C SER A 96 13.10 6.75 10.46
N VAL A 97 12.80 7.68 11.36
CA VAL A 97 12.06 8.91 11.03
C VAL A 97 12.87 9.80 10.10
N ASP A 98 14.16 9.98 10.37
CA ASP A 98 15.04 10.78 9.52
C ASP A 98 15.11 10.23 8.08
N LEU A 99 15.22 8.90 7.93
CA LEU A 99 15.19 8.25 6.61
C LEU A 99 13.84 8.40 5.90
N LEU A 100 12.73 8.28 6.63
CA LEU A 100 11.39 8.50 6.06
C LEU A 100 11.25 9.94 5.56
N LEU A 101 11.67 10.93 6.34
CA LEU A 101 11.62 12.35 5.96
C LEU A 101 12.47 12.65 4.72
N GLN A 102 13.65 12.02 4.60
CA GLN A 102 14.49 12.14 3.41
C GLN A 102 13.81 11.53 2.18
N MET A 103 13.26 10.32 2.32
CA MET A 103 12.50 9.67 1.25
C MET A 103 11.30 10.53 0.81
N ASP A 104 10.62 11.17 1.76
CA ASP A 104 9.52 12.07 1.48
C ASP A 104 9.94 13.30 0.68
N ALA A 105 11.02 13.95 1.09
CA ALA A 105 11.57 15.11 0.37
C ALA A 105 12.03 14.75 -1.06
N ASP A 106 12.68 13.59 -1.21
CA ASP A 106 13.32 13.20 -2.46
C ASP A 106 12.35 12.58 -3.47
N TRP A 107 11.34 11.85 -3.00
CA TRP A 107 10.45 11.09 -3.86
C TRP A 107 8.97 11.24 -3.50
N TRP A 108 8.54 10.82 -2.31
CA TRP A 108 7.11 10.67 -2.03
C TRP A 108 6.34 12.00 -2.17
N GLY A 109 6.87 13.11 -1.66
CA GLY A 109 6.25 14.44 -1.80
C GLY A 109 6.12 14.93 -3.24
N ASN A 110 6.86 14.35 -4.19
CA ASN A 110 6.73 14.66 -5.61
C ASN A 110 5.66 13.81 -6.32
N VAL A 111 5.24 12.69 -5.72
CA VAL A 111 4.32 11.72 -6.34
C VAL A 111 3.04 11.46 -5.54
N GLU A 112 2.94 11.90 -4.28
CA GLU A 112 1.80 11.66 -3.39
C GLU A 112 0.47 12.12 -3.99
N ALA A 113 0.45 13.19 -4.78
CA ALA A 113 -0.75 13.67 -5.46
C ALA A 113 -1.35 12.62 -6.43
N ARG A 114 -0.53 11.68 -6.93
CA ARG A 114 -0.99 10.53 -7.75
C ARG A 114 -1.78 9.53 -6.92
N ALA A 115 -1.54 9.46 -5.61
CA ALA A 115 -2.25 8.59 -4.68
C ALA A 115 -3.66 9.09 -4.35
N LYS A 116 -3.97 10.38 -4.59
CA LYS A 116 -5.30 10.96 -4.36
C LYS A 116 -5.86 10.65 -2.97
N ASP A 117 -5.00 10.76 -1.95
CA ASP A 117 -5.33 10.48 -0.54
C ASP A 117 -5.82 9.04 -0.31
N LYS A 118 -5.49 8.10 -1.21
CA LYS A 118 -5.82 6.67 -1.09
C LYS A 118 -4.63 5.79 -0.73
N MET A 119 -3.44 6.36 -0.63
CA MET A 119 -2.26 5.63 -0.20
C MET A 119 -1.34 6.54 0.59
N PHE A 120 -0.79 6.00 1.67
CA PHE A 120 0.22 6.64 2.50
C PHE A 120 1.36 5.66 2.80
N ILE A 121 2.54 6.18 3.10
CA ILE A 121 3.70 5.39 3.54
C ILE A 121 3.93 5.68 5.02
N ASN A 122 4.14 4.64 5.83
CA ASN A 122 4.35 4.78 7.25
C ASN A 122 5.37 3.76 7.78
N LEU A 123 6.00 4.06 8.91
CA LEU A 123 6.86 3.13 9.63
C LEU A 123 6.01 2.13 10.42
N GLY A 124 6.40 0.85 10.38
CA GLY A 124 5.82 -0.20 11.21
C GLY A 124 6.72 -0.51 12.39
N TYR A 125 6.16 -0.48 13.61
CA TYR A 125 6.81 -0.87 14.87
C TYR A 125 6.14 -2.10 15.48
#